data_AF-A0A2R6B8G7-F1
#
_entry.id   AF-A0A2R6B8G7-F1
#
_cell.length_a   1.000
_cell.length_b   1.000
_cell.length_c   1.000
_cell.angle_alpha   90.00
_cell.angle_beta   90.00
_cell.angle_gamma   90.00
#
_symmetry.space_group_name_H-M   'P 1'
#
loop_
_entity.id
_entity.type
_entity.pdbx_description
1 polymer ?
#
loop_
_entity_poly.entity_id
_entity_poly.type
_entity_poly.pdbx_seq_one_letter_code
_entity_poly.pdbx_strand_id
1 'polypeptide(L)'
;MVDGPETHSAKRDDESKEKGKFIVERDYIEPTRIVEPSSLTAEGVDISGRWGTIVLPRTINEFDTSIYERVKRLPGGSHIANCWQCGNCSAICPVAHEHPEFNPRYLIHIVKMGYTSEIERLKDSVYLCSGCGLCSSVCPRGVDPQHVMIALSLAFHAKGVL
;
A
#
# COMPACT_ATOMS: atom_id res chain seq x y z
N MET A 1 -34.78 -11.23 -63.14
CA MET A 1 -34.11 -12.25 -62.31
C MET A 1 -33.23 -11.48 -61.37
N VAL A 2 -33.75 -11.18 -60.17
CA VAL A 2 -33.07 -10.36 -59.18
C VAL A 2 -32.15 -11.31 -58.44
N ASP A 3 -30.84 -11.18 -58.66
CA ASP A 3 -29.84 -11.96 -57.96
C ASP A 3 -30.00 -11.71 -56.45
N GLY A 4 -30.12 -12.82 -55.71
CA GLY A 4 -30.38 -12.81 -54.27
C GLY A 4 -29.23 -12.17 -53.49
N PRO A 5 -29.47 -11.70 -52.26
CA PRO A 5 -28.42 -11.08 -51.46
C PRO A 5 -27.38 -12.14 -51.13
N GLU A 6 -26.17 -11.92 -51.64
CA GLU A 6 -24.98 -12.69 -51.30
C GLU A 6 -24.85 -12.72 -49.77
N THR A 7 -24.96 -13.91 -49.20
CA THR A 7 -24.69 -14.12 -47.78
C THR A 7 -23.20 -13.88 -47.58
N HIS A 8 -22.83 -12.65 -47.21
CA HIS A 8 -21.53 -12.39 -46.62
C HIS A 8 -21.48 -13.13 -45.28
N SER A 9 -21.00 -14.37 -45.34
CA SER A 9 -20.35 -15.04 -44.23
C SER A 9 -19.15 -14.18 -43.85
N ALA A 10 -19.40 -13.13 -43.05
CA ALA A 10 -18.36 -12.45 -42.32
C ALA A 10 -17.69 -13.52 -41.47
N LYS A 11 -16.44 -13.86 -41.83
CA LYS A 11 -15.54 -14.57 -40.95
C LYS A 11 -15.58 -13.80 -39.64
N ARG A 12 -16.13 -14.42 -38.58
CA ARG A 12 -15.98 -13.91 -37.21
C ARG A 12 -14.52 -14.10 -36.88
N ASP A 13 -13.71 -13.17 -37.35
CA ASP A 13 -12.32 -13.04 -37.00
C ASP A 13 -12.30 -12.86 -35.48
N ASP A 14 -11.99 -13.94 -34.77
CA ASP A 14 -11.52 -14.00 -33.37
C ASP A 14 -11.65 -12.69 -32.57
N GLU A 15 -12.89 -12.21 -32.37
CA GLU A 15 -13.23 -11.03 -31.56
C GLU A 15 -13.13 -11.36 -30.06
N SER A 16 -12.46 -12.45 -29.72
CA SER A 16 -11.99 -12.73 -28.36
C SER A 16 -10.84 -11.80 -27.93
N LYS A 17 -10.33 -10.97 -28.86
CA LYS A 17 -9.36 -9.89 -28.62
C LYS A 17 -9.92 -8.82 -27.67
N GLU A 18 -9.84 -9.17 -26.40
CA GLU A 18 -9.88 -8.36 -25.18
C GLU A 18 -11.18 -7.56 -25.00
N LYS A 19 -12.27 -8.28 -24.69
CA LYS A 19 -13.54 -7.68 -24.27
C LYS A 19 -13.30 -6.62 -23.20
N GLY A 20 -13.78 -5.41 -23.44
CA GLY A 20 -13.60 -4.28 -22.53
C GLY A 20 -12.26 -3.54 -22.64
N LYS A 21 -11.43 -3.77 -23.67
CA LYS A 21 -10.17 -3.04 -23.91
C LYS A 21 -10.24 -1.51 -23.84
N PHE A 22 -11.42 -0.92 -24.07
CA PHE A 22 -11.63 0.52 -24.01
C PHE A 22 -11.93 1.05 -22.59
N ILE A 23 -12.07 0.16 -21.61
CA ILE A 23 -12.15 0.54 -20.19
C ILE A 23 -10.73 0.85 -19.74
N VAL A 24 -10.31 2.09 -19.96
CA VAL A 24 -8.98 2.60 -19.59
C VAL A 24 -8.86 2.79 -18.08
N GLU A 25 -9.97 3.05 -17.38
CA GLU A 25 -9.99 3.26 -15.94
C GLU A 25 -9.53 2.02 -15.15
N ARG A 26 -9.66 0.83 -15.75
CA ARG A 26 -9.14 -0.41 -15.19
C ARG A 26 -7.65 -0.28 -14.88
N ASP A 27 -6.88 0.38 -15.73
CA ASP A 27 -5.43 0.49 -15.60
C ASP A 27 -5.01 1.42 -14.44
N TYR A 28 -5.95 2.17 -13.84
CA TYR A 28 -5.73 2.92 -12.60
C TYR A 28 -5.89 2.08 -11.33
N ILE A 29 -6.29 0.82 -11.44
CA ILE A 29 -6.52 -0.08 -10.30
C ILE A 29 -5.36 -1.08 -10.24
N GLU A 30 -4.85 -1.31 -9.03
CA GLU A 30 -3.80 -2.31 -8.81
C GLU A 30 -4.24 -3.70 -9.29
N PRO A 31 -3.42 -4.42 -10.10
CA PRO A 31 -3.81 -5.73 -10.64
C PRO A 31 -4.17 -6.76 -9.57
N THR A 32 -3.59 -6.65 -8.36
CA THR A 32 -3.87 -7.52 -7.21
C THR A 32 -5.28 -7.33 -6.64
N ARG A 33 -5.98 -6.25 -7.02
CA ARG A 33 -7.33 -5.91 -6.55
C ARG A 33 -8.40 -6.13 -7.61
N ILE A 34 -8.04 -6.77 -8.71
CA ILE A 34 -8.93 -6.97 -9.85
C ILE A 34 -9.19 -8.47 -10.01
N VAL A 35 -10.45 -8.83 -10.14
CA VAL A 35 -10.88 -10.15 -10.58
C VAL A 35 -11.61 -9.99 -11.90
N GLU A 36 -11.04 -10.54 -12.97
CA GLU A 36 -11.65 -10.57 -14.29
C GLU A 36 -12.02 -12.03 -14.60
N PRO A 37 -13.30 -12.41 -14.51
CA PRO A 37 -13.73 -13.79 -14.71
C PRO A 37 -13.58 -14.17 -16.18
N SER A 38 -12.96 -15.32 -16.44
CA SER A 38 -12.77 -15.85 -17.80
C SER A 38 -14.07 -16.28 -18.48
N SER A 39 -15.13 -16.54 -17.71
CA SER A 39 -16.49 -16.84 -18.19
C SER A 39 -17.50 -16.36 -17.15
N LEU A 40 -18.43 -15.48 -17.56
CA LEU A 40 -19.50 -14.97 -16.73
C LEU A 40 -20.64 -14.48 -17.63
N THR A 41 -21.87 -14.90 -17.35
CA THR A 41 -23.06 -14.44 -18.07
C THR A 41 -24.09 -13.87 -17.11
N ALA A 42 -24.74 -12.77 -17.50
CA ALA A 42 -25.84 -12.15 -16.77
C ALA A 42 -27.02 -11.98 -17.73
N GLU A 43 -28.16 -12.61 -17.42
CA GLU A 43 -29.39 -12.56 -18.24
C GLU A 43 -29.16 -12.91 -19.73
N GLY A 44 -28.23 -13.83 -20.00
CA GLY A 44 -27.88 -14.24 -21.37
C GLY A 44 -26.86 -13.34 -22.07
N VAL A 45 -26.41 -12.26 -21.43
CA VAL A 45 -25.32 -11.40 -21.90
C VAL A 45 -24.00 -11.87 -21.32
N ASP A 46 -22.99 -12.06 -22.16
CA ASP A 46 -21.64 -12.39 -21.72
C ASP A 46 -20.92 -11.15 -21.17
N ILE A 47 -20.60 -11.19 -19.89
CA ILE A 47 -19.92 -10.15 -19.13
C ILE A 47 -18.54 -10.61 -18.63
N SER A 48 -17.94 -11.61 -19.27
CA SER A 48 -16.58 -12.07 -18.96
C SER A 48 -15.48 -11.07 -19.36
N GLY A 49 -14.28 -11.26 -18.81
CA GLY A 49 -13.12 -10.40 -19.06
C GLY A 49 -13.26 -9.04 -18.39
N ARG A 50 -12.75 -8.00 -19.05
CA ARG A 50 -12.66 -6.64 -18.48
C ARG A 50 -14.04 -6.00 -18.26
N TRP A 51 -15.08 -6.42 -18.98
CA TRP A 51 -16.48 -5.99 -18.72
C TRP A 51 -17.00 -6.43 -17.36
N GLY A 52 -16.59 -7.61 -16.90
CA GLY A 52 -16.95 -8.17 -15.60
C GLY A 52 -15.91 -7.88 -14.53
N THR A 53 -15.10 -6.84 -14.68
CA THR A 53 -14.06 -6.47 -13.70
C THR A 53 -14.69 -6.25 -12.34
N ILE A 54 -14.34 -7.10 -11.38
CA ILE A 54 -14.70 -6.92 -9.97
C ILE A 54 -13.51 -6.29 -9.27
N VAL A 55 -13.73 -5.11 -8.69
CA VAL A 55 -12.74 -4.41 -7.88
C VAL A 55 -12.91 -4.85 -6.42
N LEU A 56 -11.89 -5.48 -5.88
CA LEU A 56 -11.87 -5.89 -4.47
C LEU A 56 -11.87 -4.65 -3.56
N PRO A 57 -12.52 -4.73 -2.38
CA PRO A 57 -12.63 -3.59 -1.47
C PRO A 57 -11.25 -3.06 -1.06
N ARG A 58 -11.16 -1.74 -0.86
CA ARG A 58 -9.96 -1.09 -0.32
C ARG A 58 -9.89 -1.09 1.20
N THR A 59 -10.89 -1.66 1.86
CA THR A 59 -10.98 -1.71 3.32
C THR A 59 -9.82 -2.54 3.88
N ILE A 60 -9.09 -1.94 4.79
CA ILE A 60 -8.08 -2.62 5.61
C ILE A 60 -8.85 -3.26 6.77
N ASN A 61 -8.72 -4.58 6.94
CA ASN A 61 -9.40 -5.33 8.01
C ASN A 61 -8.44 -5.84 9.08
N GLU A 62 -7.13 -5.80 8.82
CA GLU A 62 -6.11 -6.36 9.70
C GLU A 62 -5.34 -5.22 10.37
N PHE A 63 -5.55 -5.09 11.68
CA PHE A 63 -4.82 -4.13 12.52
C PHE A 63 -4.31 -4.83 13.77
N ASP A 64 -3.02 -4.65 14.08
CA ASP A 64 -2.39 -5.12 15.31
C ASP A 64 -1.51 -4.03 15.93
N THR A 65 -1.83 -3.65 17.17
CA THR A 65 -1.11 -2.63 17.93
C THR A 65 -0.03 -3.22 18.85
N SER A 66 0.22 -4.52 18.80
CA SER A 66 1.22 -5.20 19.63
C SER A 66 2.62 -4.57 19.49
N ILE A 67 3.03 -4.22 18.27
CA ILE A 67 4.30 -3.55 17.98
C ILE A 67 4.34 -2.15 18.59
N TYR A 68 3.25 -1.40 18.48
CA TYR A 68 3.15 -0.07 19.09
C TYR A 68 3.30 -0.14 20.61
N GLU A 69 2.60 -1.07 21.27
CA GLU A 69 2.71 -1.27 22.71
C GLU A 69 4.09 -1.76 23.13
N ARG A 70 4.77 -2.54 22.28
CA ARG A 70 6.17 -2.94 22.49
C ARG A 70 7.10 -1.73 22.42
N VAL A 71 6.98 -0.89 21.40
CA VAL A 71 7.80 0.31 21.21
C VAL A 71 7.66 1.26 22.39
N LYS A 72 6.45 1.47 22.91
CA LYS A 72 6.21 2.31 24.11
C LYS A 72 6.98 1.87 25.35
N ARG A 73 7.30 0.58 25.47
CA ARG A 73 8.05 0.01 26.60
C ARG A 73 9.57 0.08 26.40
N LEU A 74 10.04 0.36 25.19
CA LEU A 74 11.46 0.49 24.89
C LEU A 74 11.97 1.91 25.21
N PRO A 75 13.25 2.05 25.58
CA PRO A 75 13.87 3.35 25.78
C PRO A 75 13.67 4.28 24.57
N GLY A 76 13.21 5.51 24.81
CA GLY A 76 12.94 6.51 23.79
C GLY A 76 11.64 6.31 22.99
N GLY A 77 10.94 5.19 23.16
CA GLY A 77 9.63 4.97 22.55
C GLY A 77 8.44 5.49 23.38
N SER A 78 8.65 5.90 24.63
CA SER A 78 7.58 6.29 25.57
C SER A 78 6.71 7.46 25.09
N HIS A 79 7.26 8.37 24.29
CA HIS A 79 6.58 9.57 23.81
C HIS A 79 6.05 9.45 22.37
N ILE A 80 6.11 8.26 21.77
CA ILE A 80 5.58 8.00 20.42
C ILE A 80 4.11 8.41 20.26
N ALA A 81 3.31 8.28 21.32
CA ALA A 81 1.91 8.66 21.35
C ALA A 81 1.69 10.15 21.02
N ASN A 82 2.63 11.03 21.37
CA ASN A 82 2.54 12.47 21.19
C ASN A 82 2.63 12.91 19.72
N CYS A 83 3.02 12.01 18.81
CA CYS A 83 3.16 12.33 17.40
C CYS A 83 1.80 12.61 16.73
N TRP A 84 1.63 13.84 16.26
CA TRP A 84 0.46 14.35 15.53
C TRP A 84 0.70 14.55 14.02
N GLN A 85 1.76 13.95 13.47
CA GLN A 85 2.00 13.88 12.02
C GLN A 85 2.36 15.20 11.30
N CYS A 86 2.97 16.19 11.99
CA CYS A 86 3.35 17.47 11.37
C CYS A 86 4.41 17.44 10.25
N GLY A 87 5.28 16.43 10.16
CA GLY A 87 6.25 16.32 9.07
C GLY A 87 7.64 16.92 9.27
N ASN A 88 7.89 17.71 10.33
CA ASN A 88 9.21 18.31 10.56
C ASN A 88 10.36 17.29 10.56
N CYS A 89 10.15 16.13 11.18
CA CYS A 89 11.16 15.07 11.24
C CYS A 89 11.53 14.50 9.87
N SER A 90 10.58 14.40 8.94
CA SER A 90 10.84 13.93 7.57
C SER A 90 11.47 15.02 6.72
N ALA A 91 11.02 16.28 6.88
CA ALA A 91 11.52 17.41 6.11
C ALA A 91 13.01 17.71 6.38
N ILE A 92 13.48 17.51 7.61
CA ILE A 92 14.88 17.74 7.99
C ILE A 92 15.78 16.51 7.73
N CYS A 93 15.21 15.34 7.44
CA CYS A 93 15.97 14.10 7.41
C CYS A 93 16.70 13.93 6.07
N PRO A 94 18.04 13.89 6.04
CA PRO A 94 18.78 13.67 4.80
C PRO A 94 18.54 12.26 4.24
N VAL A 95 18.39 11.25 5.12
CA VAL A 95 18.11 9.88 4.67
C VAL A 95 16.76 9.80 3.97
N ALA A 96 15.72 10.47 4.50
CA ALA A 96 14.41 10.47 3.86
C ALA A 96 14.38 11.25 2.53
N HIS A 97 15.36 12.14 2.31
CA HIS A 97 15.52 12.85 1.04
C HIS A 97 16.14 11.94 -0.02
N GLU A 98 17.19 11.20 0.34
CA GLU A 98 17.90 10.29 -0.57
C GLU A 98 17.18 8.95 -0.78
N HIS A 99 16.46 8.47 0.23
CA HIS A 99 15.78 7.17 0.25
C HIS A 99 14.27 7.35 0.46
N PRO A 100 13.46 7.45 -0.60
CA PRO A 100 12.01 7.65 -0.51
C PRO A 100 11.26 6.56 0.28
N GLU A 101 11.81 5.37 0.38
CA GLU A 101 11.30 4.25 1.18
C GLU A 101 11.44 4.47 2.70
N PHE A 102 12.34 5.36 3.13
CA PHE A 102 12.53 5.70 4.54
C PHE A 102 11.82 7.01 4.88
N ASN A 103 10.88 6.94 5.82
CA ASN A 103 10.22 8.14 6.30
C ASN A 103 9.87 8.00 7.79
N PRO A 104 10.57 8.72 8.69
CA PRO A 104 10.38 8.52 10.13
C PRO A 104 8.98 8.90 10.60
N ARG A 105 8.35 9.91 9.99
CA ARG A 105 6.94 10.26 10.28
C ARG A 105 6.01 9.11 9.92
N TYR A 106 6.20 8.52 8.74
CA TYR A 106 5.30 7.50 8.21
C TYR A 106 5.45 6.17 8.98
N LEU A 107 6.69 5.75 9.29
CA LEU A 107 6.95 4.59 10.14
C LEU A 107 6.26 4.72 11.51
N ILE A 108 6.36 5.91 12.14
CA ILE A 108 5.63 6.19 13.39
C ILE A 108 4.12 6.09 13.17
N HIS A 109 3.60 6.57 12.05
CA HIS A 109 2.17 6.54 11.75
C HIS A 109 1.63 5.12 11.63
N ILE A 110 2.23 4.30 10.76
CA ILE A 110 1.74 2.95 10.45
C ILE A 110 1.80 2.05 11.68
N VAL A 111 2.84 2.21 12.51
CA VAL A 111 2.97 1.48 13.78
C VAL A 111 1.90 1.92 14.76
N LYS A 112 1.65 3.23 14.91
CA LYS A 112 0.55 3.74 15.76
C LYS A 112 -0.82 3.25 15.31
N MET A 113 -1.04 3.13 14.01
CA MET A 113 -2.29 2.62 13.44
C MET A 113 -2.41 1.09 13.53
N GLY A 114 -1.29 0.39 13.73
CA GLY A 114 -1.23 -1.07 13.72
C GLY A 114 -1.45 -1.67 12.34
N TYR A 115 -1.11 -0.97 11.26
CA TYR A 115 -1.37 -1.44 9.90
C TYR A 115 -0.34 -2.52 9.49
N THR A 116 -0.65 -3.78 9.79
CA THR A 116 0.29 -4.92 9.73
C THR A 116 0.94 -5.12 8.37
N SER A 117 0.16 -5.14 7.29
CA SER A 117 0.70 -5.37 5.94
C SER A 117 1.66 -4.26 5.51
N GLU A 118 1.40 -3.02 5.92
CA GLU A 118 2.24 -1.87 5.60
C GLU A 118 3.50 -1.82 6.49
N ILE A 119 3.37 -2.21 7.76
CA ILE A 119 4.52 -2.41 8.65
C ILE A 119 5.44 -3.47 8.06
N GLU A 120 4.90 -4.60 7.62
CA GLU A 120 5.69 -5.67 7.00
C GLU A 120 6.43 -5.18 5.75
N ARG A 121 5.74 -4.43 4.89
CA ARG A 121 6.32 -3.86 3.67
C ARG A 121 7.49 -2.93 3.94
N LEU A 122 7.49 -2.22 5.07
CA LEU A 122 8.43 -1.12 5.35
C LEU A 122 9.37 -1.37 6.52
N LYS A 123 9.24 -2.50 7.24
CA LYS A 123 10.02 -2.76 8.46
C LYS A 123 11.52 -2.63 8.22
N ASP A 124 12.01 -3.03 7.05
CA ASP A 124 13.44 -3.00 6.74
C ASP A 124 13.95 -1.58 6.47
N SER A 125 13.09 -0.64 6.07
CA SER A 125 13.52 0.74 5.82
C SER A 125 13.97 1.43 7.12
N VAL A 126 13.54 0.96 8.30
CA VAL A 126 13.97 1.51 9.58
C VAL A 126 15.49 1.50 9.76
N TYR A 127 16.17 0.49 9.20
CA TYR A 127 17.61 0.29 9.34
C TYR A 127 18.44 1.27 8.50
N LEU A 128 17.79 2.04 7.61
CA LEU A 128 18.42 3.16 6.89
C LEU A 128 18.69 4.35 7.82
N CYS A 129 18.05 4.41 9.00
CA CYS A 129 18.25 5.51 9.94
C CYS A 129 19.72 5.60 10.39
N SER A 130 20.37 6.72 10.07
CA SER A 130 21.75 6.99 10.48
C SER A 130 21.91 7.37 11.97
N GLY A 131 20.80 7.53 12.70
CA GLY A 131 20.84 7.93 14.11
C GLY A 131 21.40 9.34 14.36
N CYS A 132 21.33 10.27 13.39
CA CYS A 132 21.94 11.60 13.50
C CYS A 132 21.22 12.59 14.45
N GLY A 133 19.97 12.35 14.84
CA GLY A 133 19.25 13.16 15.84
C GLY A 133 18.60 14.47 15.36
N LEU A 134 18.79 14.86 14.09
CA LEU A 134 18.19 16.10 13.54
C LEU A 134 16.66 16.13 13.65
N CYS A 135 16.01 14.99 13.49
CA CYS A 135 14.55 14.87 13.61
C CYS A 135 14.04 15.12 15.04
N SER A 136 14.86 14.85 16.06
CA SER A 136 14.52 15.04 17.46
C SER A 136 14.63 16.49 17.88
N SER A 137 15.61 17.24 17.37
CA SER A 137 15.78 18.66 17.69
C SER A 137 14.64 19.55 17.15
N VAL A 138 13.99 19.14 16.05
CA VAL A 138 12.90 19.90 15.42
C VAL A 138 11.49 19.44 15.83
N CYS A 139 11.36 18.44 16.72
CA CYS A 139 10.07 17.88 17.08
C CYS A 139 9.32 18.77 18.09
N PRO A 140 8.19 19.42 17.72
CA PRO A 140 7.48 20.34 18.62
C PRO A 140 6.72 19.63 19.75
N ARG A 141 6.61 18.29 19.70
CA ARG A 141 5.85 17.47 20.64
C ARG A 141 6.74 16.58 21.53
N GLY A 142 8.07 16.71 21.42
CA GLY A 142 9.01 15.94 22.23
C GLY A 142 8.90 14.43 22.02
N VAL A 143 8.60 13.97 20.80
CA VAL A 143 8.47 12.54 20.48
C VAL A 143 9.82 11.82 20.46
N ASP A 144 10.90 12.56 20.18
CA ASP A 144 12.25 12.04 19.96
C ASP A 144 12.34 10.96 18.86
N PRO A 145 12.08 11.32 17.58
CA PRO A 145 12.01 10.34 16.49
C PRO A 145 13.29 9.54 16.28
N GLN A 146 14.48 10.06 16.62
CA GLN A 146 15.74 9.32 16.55
C GLN A 146 15.68 8.06 17.42
N HIS A 147 15.34 8.22 18.70
CA HIS A 147 15.25 7.07 19.60
C HIS A 147 14.02 6.20 19.31
N VAL A 148 12.94 6.77 18.77
CA VAL A 148 11.82 5.96 18.26
C VAL A 148 12.27 5.05 17.11
N MET A 149 13.12 5.51 16.18
CA MET A 149 13.65 4.64 15.11
C MET A 149 14.50 3.49 15.68
N ILE A 150 15.28 3.74 16.73
CA ILE A 150 16.03 2.70 17.46
C ILE A 150 15.07 1.72 18.14
N ALA A 151 14.03 2.21 18.81
CA ALA A 151 13.02 1.35 19.43
C ALA A 151 12.27 0.50 18.40
N LEU A 152 11.99 1.05 17.21
CA LEU A 152 11.38 0.32 16.10
C LEU A 152 12.29 -0.77 15.55
N SER A 153 13.58 -0.48 15.32
CA SER A 153 14.52 -1.50 14.84
C SER A 153 14.65 -2.66 15.83
N LEU A 154 14.70 -2.38 17.14
CA LEU A 154 14.65 -3.41 18.18
C LEU A 154 13.33 -4.17 18.18
N ALA A 155 12.20 -3.49 18.01
CA ALA A 155 10.88 -4.11 17.99
C ALA A 155 10.70 -5.06 16.80
N PHE A 156 11.26 -4.72 15.64
CA PHE A 156 11.25 -5.56 14.44
C PHE A 156 12.28 -6.69 14.50
N HIS A 157 13.45 -6.48 15.13
CA HIS A 157 14.48 -7.51 15.22
C HIS A 157 14.17 -8.59 16.26
N ALA A 158 13.66 -8.20 17.44
CA ALA A 158 13.61 -9.08 18.61
C ALA A 158 12.41 -10.05 18.63
N LYS A 159 11.98 -10.54 17.47
CA LYS A 159 11.19 -11.76 17.21
C LYS A 159 10.88 -11.75 15.71
N GLY A 160 10.98 -12.90 15.06
CA GLY A 160 10.30 -13.10 13.77
C GLY A 160 8.82 -12.78 13.97
N VAL A 161 8.36 -11.72 13.33
CA VAL A 161 6.96 -11.29 13.29
C VAL A 161 6.66 -11.01 11.82
N LEU A 162 6.38 -12.08 11.08
CA LEU A 162 5.03 -12.53 10.73
C LEU A 162 5.01 -14.06 10.80
#